data_AF-A0A7V1HVW8-F1
#
_entry.id   AF-A0A7V1HVW8-F1
#
_cell.length_a   1.000
_cell.length_b   1.000
_cell.length_c   1.000
_cell.angle_alpha   90.00
_cell.angle_beta   90.00
_cell.angle_gamma   90.00
#
_symmetry.space_group_name_H-M   'P 1'
#
loop_
_entity.id
_entity.type
_entity.pdbx_description
1 polymer ?
#
loop_
_entity_poly.entity_id
_entity_poly.type
_entity_poly.pdbx_seq_one_letter_code
_entity_poly.pdbx_strand_id
1 'polypeptide(L)'
;DLTYYSGSAYLFDITDPANPVQVAELLPADGADFAEFGYSVAIEGDRALVGAYCDDDNGDCSGSAYLYDISDPANPVLINKLVPADGAEADHFGSSVAMDAGVAVIGAKSDDDNGPNSGSVYVYDAATGNLNYKLLPDDGDAGDFFGNSVAVSGNIIAVGAIFDEPNGTRSGSAYLFDADTGQQIVKVVPDDGAENDNFGQSVAVTDGIMVAGASGDNDNGFDSGSAYVFATGTNTCIADLDGDGDTDQADLGLLLAEYGNGAGGDLDGDGDTDQADLGLLLSDYNCF
;
A
#
# COMPACT_ATOMS: atom_id res chain seq x y z
N ASP A 1 -25.18 32.21 -0.55
CA ASP A 1 -24.39 31.16 0.10
C ASP A 1 -23.82 30.24 -0.93
N LEU A 2 -22.52 30.41 -1.18
CA LEU A 2 -21.71 29.36 -1.79
C LEU A 2 -21.27 28.50 -0.60
N THR A 3 -22.00 27.42 -0.32
CA THR A 3 -21.50 26.38 0.58
C THR A 3 -20.36 25.72 -0.17
N TYR A 4 -19.13 25.97 0.26
CA TYR A 4 -17.95 25.34 -0.34
C TYR A 4 -17.95 23.86 0.06
N TYR A 5 -17.59 22.98 -0.86
CA TYR A 5 -17.71 21.53 -0.69
C TYR A 5 -16.51 21.02 0.10
N SER A 6 -16.73 20.49 1.30
CA SER A 6 -15.70 19.85 2.12
C SER A 6 -15.42 18.39 1.74
N GLY A 7 -16.26 17.80 0.86
CA GLY A 7 -16.20 16.39 0.47
C GLY A 7 -17.08 15.47 1.34
N SER A 8 -17.26 14.22 0.90
CA SER A 8 -18.03 13.19 1.61
C SER A 8 -17.56 11.78 1.20
N ALA A 9 -17.72 10.80 2.09
CA ALA A 9 -17.54 9.38 1.78
C ALA A 9 -18.83 8.62 2.10
N TYR A 10 -19.07 7.52 1.40
CA TYR A 10 -20.34 6.78 1.48
C TYR A 10 -20.06 5.30 1.70
N LEU A 11 -20.83 4.68 2.60
CA LEU A 11 -20.80 3.25 2.83
C LEU A 11 -21.98 2.59 2.12
N PHE A 12 -21.70 1.56 1.33
CA PHE A 12 -22.69 0.78 0.60
C PHE A 12 -22.69 -0.68 1.07
N ASP A 13 -23.86 -1.21 1.37
CA ASP A 13 -24.09 -2.65 1.44
C ASP A 13 -24.16 -3.20 0.01
N ILE A 14 -23.22 -4.09 -0.29
CA ILE A 14 -23.05 -4.74 -1.60
C ILE A 14 -23.32 -6.25 -1.54
N THR A 15 -24.04 -6.73 -0.51
CA THR A 15 -24.45 -8.14 -0.39
C THR A 15 -25.28 -8.60 -1.60
N ASP A 16 -26.02 -7.68 -2.22
CA ASP A 16 -26.52 -7.81 -3.58
C ASP A 16 -25.78 -6.83 -4.50
N PRO A 17 -24.69 -7.24 -5.19
CA PRO A 17 -23.93 -6.36 -6.07
C PRO A 17 -24.74 -5.77 -7.23
N ALA A 18 -25.86 -6.39 -7.59
CA ALA A 18 -26.75 -5.85 -8.62
C ALA A 18 -27.59 -4.67 -8.12
N ASN A 19 -27.74 -4.52 -6.80
CA ASN A 19 -28.56 -3.49 -6.15
C ASN A 19 -27.85 -2.95 -4.88
N PRO A 20 -26.74 -2.22 -5.01
CA PRO A 20 -26.04 -1.67 -3.86
C PRO A 20 -26.94 -0.67 -3.11
N VAL A 21 -26.92 -0.74 -1.78
CA VAL A 21 -27.71 0.12 -0.89
C VAL A 21 -26.78 0.99 -0.07
N GLN A 22 -26.90 2.32 -0.18
CA GLN A 22 -26.20 3.23 0.71
C GLN A 22 -26.72 3.05 2.15
N VAL A 23 -25.84 2.71 3.09
CA VAL A 23 -26.18 2.49 4.51
C VAL A 23 -25.78 3.66 5.41
N ALA A 24 -24.73 4.41 5.03
CA ALA A 24 -24.31 5.60 5.74
C ALA A 24 -23.59 6.59 4.82
N GLU A 25 -23.51 7.84 5.29
CA GLU A 25 -22.65 8.89 4.77
C GLU A 25 -21.70 9.29 5.90
N LEU A 26 -20.40 9.31 5.61
CA LEU A 26 -19.35 9.76 6.50
C LEU A 26 -19.10 11.24 6.22
N LEU A 27 -19.31 12.05 7.26
CA LEU A 27 -19.02 13.48 7.24
C LEU A 27 -18.18 13.81 8.47
N PRO A 28 -16.98 14.39 8.31
CA PRO A 28 -16.19 14.87 9.44
C PRO A 28 -16.92 16.06 10.09
N ALA A 29 -17.03 16.05 11.42
CA ALA A 29 -17.75 17.09 12.17
C ALA A 29 -17.03 18.45 12.12
N ASP A 30 -15.74 18.42 11.82
CA ASP A 30 -14.80 19.52 11.68
C ASP A 30 -14.47 19.85 10.22
N GLY A 31 -15.20 19.28 9.25
CA GLY A 31 -14.92 19.45 7.82
C GLY A 31 -14.77 20.91 7.42
N ALA A 32 -13.52 21.32 7.16
CA ALA A 32 -13.21 22.62 6.61
C ALA A 32 -13.70 22.71 5.16
N ASP A 33 -14.07 23.92 4.74
CA ASP A 33 -14.38 24.19 3.33
C ASP A 33 -13.19 23.75 2.47
N PHE A 34 -13.43 22.99 1.40
CA PHE A 34 -12.39 22.47 0.49
C PHE A 34 -11.40 21.45 1.08
N ALA A 35 -11.71 20.80 2.20
CA ALA A 35 -10.87 19.73 2.74
C ALA A 35 -10.69 18.52 1.80
N GLU A 36 -11.52 18.39 0.76
CA GLU A 36 -11.55 17.27 -0.18
C GLU A 36 -11.69 15.91 0.53
N PHE A 37 -12.49 15.86 1.60
CA PHE A 37 -12.79 14.63 2.32
C PHE A 37 -13.42 13.58 1.40
N GLY A 38 -12.93 12.35 1.46
CA GLY A 38 -13.35 11.29 0.54
C GLY A 38 -12.54 11.22 -0.74
N TYR A 39 -11.46 12.02 -0.86
CA TYR A 39 -10.54 11.94 -2.01
C TYR A 39 -9.92 10.55 -2.17
N SER A 40 -9.57 9.92 -1.06
CA SER A 40 -9.04 8.57 -1.00
C SER A 40 -9.75 7.77 0.09
N VAL A 41 -9.98 6.48 -0.15
CA VAL A 41 -10.67 5.60 0.80
C VAL A 41 -10.03 4.21 0.84
N ALA A 42 -9.96 3.62 2.03
CA ALA A 42 -9.58 2.23 2.26
C ALA A 42 -10.52 1.60 3.31
N ILE A 43 -10.71 0.28 3.22
CA ILE A 43 -11.57 -0.49 4.12
C ILE A 43 -10.90 -1.83 4.44
N GLU A 44 -10.87 -2.20 5.72
CA GLU A 44 -10.36 -3.48 6.20
C GLU A 44 -11.29 -3.95 7.34
N GLY A 45 -11.98 -5.07 7.13
CA GLY A 45 -12.94 -5.59 8.11
C GLY A 45 -13.93 -4.52 8.59
N ASP A 46 -13.91 -4.23 9.89
CA ASP A 46 -14.78 -3.25 10.56
C ASP A 46 -14.13 -1.85 10.65
N ARG A 47 -13.18 -1.52 9.78
CA ARG A 47 -12.49 -0.22 9.75
C ARG A 47 -12.56 0.41 8.38
N ALA A 48 -12.70 1.73 8.37
CA ALA A 48 -12.58 2.55 7.17
C ALA A 48 -11.62 3.72 7.41
N LEU A 49 -10.78 4.02 6.42
CA LEU A 49 -9.87 5.16 6.42
C LEU A 49 -10.21 6.06 5.24
N VAL A 50 -10.37 7.35 5.52
CA VAL A 50 -10.79 8.34 4.52
C VAL A 50 -9.82 9.52 4.54
N GLY A 51 -9.21 9.83 3.40
CA GLY A 51 -8.33 10.97 3.24
C GLY A 51 -9.07 12.28 2.95
N ALA A 52 -8.50 13.38 3.42
CA ALA A 52 -8.90 14.76 3.17
C ALA A 52 -7.64 15.60 2.97
N TYR A 53 -7.07 15.52 1.77
CA TYR A 53 -5.71 16.00 1.51
C TYR A 53 -5.56 17.52 1.49
N CYS A 54 -6.67 18.27 1.46
CA CYS A 54 -6.69 19.73 1.53
C CYS A 54 -7.25 20.24 2.88
N ASP A 55 -7.27 19.41 3.92
CA ASP A 55 -7.62 19.85 5.27
C ASP A 55 -6.52 20.75 5.88
N ASP A 56 -6.91 21.77 6.66
CA ASP A 56 -6.02 22.90 6.98
C ASP A 56 -5.48 22.93 8.42
N ASP A 57 -5.60 21.82 9.17
CA ASP A 57 -5.31 21.79 10.61
C ASP A 57 -3.89 22.24 10.98
N ASN A 58 -2.90 21.87 10.17
CA ASN A 58 -1.48 22.20 10.38
C ASN A 58 -0.88 23.13 9.31
N GLY A 59 -1.73 23.77 8.49
CA GLY A 59 -1.32 24.62 7.38
C GLY A 59 -2.27 24.46 6.20
N ASP A 60 -2.31 25.44 5.29
CA ASP A 60 -3.15 25.39 4.08
C ASP A 60 -2.85 24.11 3.30
N CYS A 61 -3.86 23.27 3.08
CA CYS A 61 -3.75 21.96 2.44
C CYS A 61 -2.69 21.02 3.06
N SER A 62 -2.47 21.10 4.37
CA SER A 62 -1.58 20.16 5.10
C SER A 62 -2.10 18.72 5.07
N GLY A 63 -3.42 18.57 5.06
CA GLY A 63 -4.11 17.31 4.90
C GLY A 63 -4.35 16.54 6.20
N SER A 64 -5.37 15.68 6.17
CA SER A 64 -5.81 14.83 7.27
C SER A 64 -6.30 13.48 6.75
N ALA A 65 -6.36 12.48 7.63
CA ALA A 65 -7.08 11.24 7.37
C ALA A 65 -7.96 10.86 8.56
N TYR A 66 -9.08 10.19 8.30
CA TYR A 66 -10.10 9.90 9.29
C TYR A 66 -10.32 8.40 9.38
N LEU A 67 -10.07 7.83 10.55
CA LEU A 67 -10.21 6.41 10.83
C LEU A 67 -11.52 6.16 11.56
N TYR A 68 -12.39 5.34 10.97
CA TYR A 68 -13.73 5.03 11.46
C TYR A 68 -13.84 3.56 11.88
N ASP A 69 -14.59 3.31 12.95
CA ASP A 69 -15.20 2.02 13.26
C ASP A 69 -16.52 1.92 12.48
N ILE A 70 -16.64 0.88 11.66
CA ILE A 70 -17.82 0.59 10.85
C ILE A 70 -18.44 -0.77 11.19
N SER A 71 -18.16 -1.32 12.38
CA SER A 71 -18.78 -2.58 12.86
C SER A 71 -20.31 -2.50 12.96
N ASP A 72 -20.86 -1.29 13.11
CA ASP A 72 -22.24 -0.96 12.80
C ASP A 72 -22.28 0.00 11.60
N PRO A 73 -22.41 -0.53 10.36
CA PRO A 73 -22.41 0.27 9.12
C PRO A 73 -23.50 1.36 9.08
N ALA A 74 -24.57 1.22 9.86
CA ALA A 74 -25.63 2.22 9.94
C ALA A 74 -25.29 3.38 10.89
N ASN A 75 -24.33 3.19 11.80
CA ASN A 75 -23.86 4.20 12.74
C ASN A 75 -22.32 4.20 12.86
N PRO A 76 -21.59 4.58 11.80
CA PRO A 76 -20.12 4.68 11.86
C PRO A 76 -19.64 5.62 12.97
N VAL A 77 -18.55 5.26 13.64
CA VAL A 77 -17.96 6.05 14.72
C VAL A 77 -16.54 6.45 14.36
N LEU A 78 -16.25 7.75 14.41
CA LEU A 78 -14.87 8.23 14.25
C LEU A 78 -14.01 7.75 15.43
N ILE A 79 -12.96 6.98 15.15
CA ILE A 79 -11.97 6.55 16.13
C ILE A 79 -10.95 7.67 16.34
N ASN A 80 -10.36 8.15 15.24
CA ASN A 80 -9.33 9.18 15.29
C ASN A 80 -9.32 10.03 14.01
N LYS A 81 -8.94 11.30 14.18
CA LYS A 81 -8.45 12.15 13.09
C LYS A 81 -6.93 12.10 13.13
N LEU A 82 -6.34 11.57 12.07
CA LEU A 82 -4.92 11.40 11.91
C LEU A 82 -4.36 12.65 11.25
N VAL A 83 -3.53 13.37 12.00
CA VAL A 83 -2.78 14.53 11.52
C VAL A 83 -1.32 14.33 11.94
N PRO A 84 -0.35 14.34 11.01
CA PRO A 84 1.05 14.20 11.35
C PRO A 84 1.53 15.39 12.18
N ALA A 85 2.37 15.14 13.20
CA ALA A 85 2.84 16.19 14.12
C ALA A 85 3.81 17.18 13.46
N ASP A 86 4.45 16.74 12.39
CA ASP A 86 5.33 17.47 11.49
C ASP A 86 4.62 17.99 10.24
N GLY A 87 3.32 17.75 10.08
CA GLY A 87 2.55 18.24 8.94
C GLY A 87 2.68 19.75 8.76
N ALA A 88 2.82 20.17 7.51
CA ALA A 88 3.04 21.54 7.08
C ALA A 88 2.14 21.90 5.89
N GLU A 89 2.17 23.18 5.50
CA GLU A 89 1.44 23.71 4.36
C GLU A 89 1.74 22.91 3.09
N ALA A 90 0.68 22.49 2.40
CA ALA A 90 0.70 21.78 1.12
C ALA A 90 1.35 20.39 1.10
N ASP A 91 1.58 19.75 2.25
CA ASP A 91 2.11 18.36 2.31
C ASP A 91 1.14 17.33 1.70
N HIS A 92 -0.15 17.66 1.64
CA HIS A 92 -1.22 16.83 1.09
C HIS A 92 -1.33 15.44 1.75
N PHE A 93 -1.20 15.38 3.08
CA PHE A 93 -1.41 14.15 3.84
C PHE A 93 -2.83 13.61 3.63
N GLY A 94 -2.98 12.31 3.35
CA GLY A 94 -4.28 11.72 3.02
C GLY A 94 -4.60 11.73 1.53
N SER A 95 -3.67 12.18 0.68
CA SER A 95 -3.82 12.11 -0.79
C SER A 95 -3.91 10.68 -1.31
N SER A 96 -3.31 9.72 -0.62
CA SER A 96 -3.44 8.29 -0.88
C SER A 96 -3.55 7.54 0.44
N VAL A 97 -4.40 6.50 0.51
CA VAL A 97 -4.59 5.69 1.72
C VAL A 97 -4.72 4.21 1.36
N ALA A 98 -4.20 3.35 2.22
CA ALA A 98 -4.36 1.90 2.15
C ALA A 98 -4.45 1.30 3.57
N MET A 99 -5.09 0.14 3.69
CA MET A 99 -5.21 -0.58 4.96
C MET A 99 -5.16 -2.08 4.74
N ASP A 100 -4.40 -2.78 5.57
CA ASP A 100 -4.40 -4.24 5.69
C ASP A 100 -3.72 -4.66 6.99
N ALA A 101 -4.03 -5.87 7.47
CA ALA A 101 -3.44 -6.50 8.65
C ALA A 101 -3.32 -5.58 9.88
N GLY A 102 -4.30 -4.70 10.11
CA GLY A 102 -4.30 -3.75 11.23
C GLY A 102 -3.37 -2.54 11.08
N VAL A 103 -2.83 -2.31 9.88
CA VAL A 103 -1.99 -1.16 9.54
C VAL A 103 -2.75 -0.20 8.62
N ALA A 104 -2.60 1.10 8.86
CA ALA A 104 -3.09 2.18 8.02
C ALA A 104 -1.90 2.95 7.41
N VAL A 105 -1.84 3.01 6.09
CA VAL A 105 -0.76 3.66 5.32
C VAL A 105 -1.31 4.88 4.62
N ILE A 106 -0.66 6.04 4.79
CA ILE A 106 -1.16 7.33 4.32
C ILE A 106 -0.05 8.10 3.63
N GLY A 107 -0.26 8.51 2.39
CA GLY A 107 0.68 9.33 1.62
C GLY A 107 0.50 10.83 1.84
N ALA A 108 1.63 11.53 2.00
CA ALA A 108 1.77 12.98 1.95
C ALA A 108 2.73 13.33 0.81
N LYS A 109 2.21 13.25 -0.42
CA LYS A 109 3.03 13.27 -1.65
C LYS A 109 3.80 14.58 -1.89
N SER A 110 3.49 15.63 -1.14
CA SER A 110 4.11 16.94 -1.30
C SER A 110 4.92 17.36 -0.07
N ASP A 111 5.11 16.46 0.90
CA ASP A 111 5.97 16.66 2.07
C ASP A 111 7.42 16.99 1.66
N ASP A 112 8.07 17.86 2.43
CA ASP A 112 9.30 18.53 2.04
C ASP A 112 10.57 18.01 2.76
N ASP A 113 10.49 16.91 3.50
CA ASP A 113 11.57 16.45 4.40
C ASP A 113 12.89 16.14 3.68
N ASN A 114 12.84 15.52 2.50
CA ASN A 114 14.00 15.25 1.64
C ASN A 114 14.17 16.29 0.51
N GLY A 115 13.46 17.41 0.59
CA GLY A 115 13.45 18.48 -0.40
C GLY A 115 12.04 18.82 -0.87
N PRO A 116 11.85 19.97 -1.55
CA PRO A 116 10.52 20.42 -1.96
C PRO A 116 9.76 19.36 -2.77
N ASN A 117 8.57 18.97 -2.33
CA ASN A 117 7.73 17.90 -2.89
C ASN A 117 8.44 16.55 -3.06
N SER A 118 9.38 16.24 -2.16
CA SER A 118 10.01 14.91 -2.13
C SER A 118 9.00 13.81 -1.75
N GLY A 119 8.06 14.16 -0.88
CA GLY A 119 6.97 13.31 -0.44
C GLY A 119 7.36 12.34 0.68
N SER A 120 6.34 11.92 1.43
CA SER A 120 6.46 11.04 2.59
C SER A 120 5.28 10.08 2.69
N VAL A 121 5.46 8.98 3.41
CA VAL A 121 4.36 8.06 3.79
C VAL A 121 4.37 7.84 5.29
N TYR A 122 3.20 7.79 5.90
CA TYR A 122 3.03 7.59 7.34
C TYR A 122 2.29 6.30 7.60
N VAL A 123 2.76 5.54 8.57
CA VAL A 123 2.23 4.22 8.94
C VAL A 123 1.68 4.28 10.35
N TYR A 124 0.39 4.01 10.49
CA TYR A 124 -0.35 4.05 11.74
C TYR A 124 -0.89 2.67 12.11
N ASP A 125 -1.01 2.41 13.40
CA ASP A 125 -1.81 1.31 13.92
C ASP A 125 -3.30 1.60 13.71
N ALA A 126 -3.99 0.75 12.94
CA ALA A 126 -5.39 0.97 12.55
C ALA A 126 -6.39 0.66 13.68
N ALA A 127 -5.94 0.13 14.82
CA ALA A 127 -6.79 -0.09 15.99
C ALA A 127 -6.84 1.14 16.90
N THR A 128 -5.71 1.84 17.05
CA THR A 128 -5.50 2.91 18.01
C THR A 128 -5.30 4.28 17.37
N GLY A 129 -4.93 4.33 16.09
CA GLY A 129 -4.55 5.55 15.38
C GLY A 129 -3.22 6.15 15.87
N ASN A 130 -2.38 5.36 16.53
CA ASN A 130 -1.04 5.80 16.89
C ASN A 130 -0.10 5.70 15.69
N LEU A 131 0.78 6.68 15.51
CA LEU A 131 1.84 6.61 14.50
C LEU A 131 2.87 5.56 14.91
N ASN A 132 3.15 4.61 14.02
CA ASN A 132 4.24 3.65 14.17
C ASN A 132 5.55 4.28 13.69
N TYR A 133 5.56 4.77 12.44
CA TYR A 133 6.72 5.44 11.83
C TYR A 133 6.36 6.19 10.54
N LYS A 134 7.30 7.03 10.09
CA LYS A 134 7.30 7.74 8.80
C LYS A 134 8.30 7.04 7.87
N LEU A 135 7.91 6.80 6.62
CA LEU A 135 8.72 6.23 5.57
C LEU A 135 9.23 7.34 4.65
N LEU A 136 10.54 7.29 4.40
CA LEU A 136 11.25 8.10 3.42
C LEU A 136 12.05 7.13 2.54
N PRO A 137 12.09 7.33 1.21
CA PRO A 137 12.95 6.55 0.35
C PRO A 137 14.42 6.89 0.62
N ASP A 138 15.30 5.88 0.54
CA ASP A 138 16.75 6.03 0.80
C ASP A 138 17.42 7.04 -0.14
N ASP A 139 16.86 7.21 -1.33
CA ASP A 139 17.34 8.09 -2.40
C ASP A 139 16.35 9.21 -2.75
N GLY A 140 15.42 9.54 -1.86
CA GLY A 140 14.44 10.61 -2.09
C GLY A 140 15.08 11.96 -2.36
N ASP A 141 14.59 12.64 -3.40
CA ASP A 141 15.01 13.98 -3.79
C ASP A 141 13.78 14.89 -4.03
N ALA A 142 14.04 16.18 -4.20
CA ALA A 142 13.02 17.18 -4.43
C ALA A 142 12.24 16.89 -5.73
N GLY A 143 10.92 16.81 -5.61
CA GLY A 143 10.01 16.66 -6.74
C GLY A 143 9.74 15.21 -7.16
N ASP A 144 10.13 14.22 -6.35
CA ASP A 144 9.84 12.81 -6.61
C ASP A 144 8.36 12.44 -6.38
N PHE A 145 7.69 13.20 -5.50
CA PHE A 145 6.32 12.95 -5.03
C PHE A 145 6.12 11.52 -4.49
N PHE A 146 7.04 11.06 -3.64
CA PHE A 146 6.91 9.79 -2.92
C PHE A 146 5.64 9.78 -2.07
N GLY A 147 4.87 8.69 -2.11
CA GLY A 147 3.56 8.61 -1.47
C GLY A 147 2.41 9.08 -2.37
N ASN A 148 2.67 9.37 -3.65
CA ASN A 148 1.62 9.67 -4.63
C ASN A 148 0.58 8.54 -4.74
N SER A 149 1.03 7.29 -4.64
CA SER A 149 0.16 6.13 -4.48
C SER A 149 0.71 5.19 -3.41
N VAL A 150 -0.17 4.54 -2.68
CA VAL A 150 0.20 3.57 -1.64
C VAL A 150 -0.70 2.33 -1.74
N ALA A 151 -0.15 1.17 -1.43
CA ALA A 151 -0.86 -0.07 -1.22
C ALA A 151 -0.18 -0.87 -0.12
N VAL A 152 -0.93 -1.70 0.61
CA VAL A 152 -0.39 -2.59 1.63
C VAL A 152 -1.06 -3.94 1.52
N SER A 153 -0.28 -5.01 1.67
CA SER A 153 -0.79 -6.37 1.79
C SER A 153 0.17 -7.20 2.65
N GLY A 154 -0.36 -7.81 3.71
CA GLY A 154 0.43 -8.52 4.70
C GLY A 154 1.55 -7.63 5.25
N ASN A 155 2.80 -8.08 5.12
CA ASN A 155 3.98 -7.35 5.61
C ASN A 155 4.66 -6.44 4.55
N ILE A 156 4.00 -6.16 3.42
CA ILE A 156 4.58 -5.34 2.34
C ILE A 156 3.76 -4.07 2.12
N ILE A 157 4.45 -2.93 2.16
CA ILE A 157 3.93 -1.64 1.73
C ILE A 157 4.56 -1.28 0.39
N ALA A 158 3.72 -1.03 -0.61
CA ALA A 158 4.11 -0.52 -1.91
C ALA A 158 3.84 0.99 -1.99
N VAL A 159 4.81 1.76 -2.48
CA VAL A 159 4.72 3.22 -2.59
C VAL A 159 5.19 3.69 -3.97
N GLY A 160 4.41 4.55 -4.63
CA GLY A 160 4.79 5.20 -5.87
C GLY A 160 5.43 6.59 -5.65
N ALA A 161 6.50 6.87 -6.40
CA ALA A 161 7.09 8.20 -6.55
C ALA A 161 7.04 8.57 -8.05
N ILE A 162 5.93 9.18 -8.45
CA ILE A 162 5.52 9.30 -9.85
C ILE A 162 6.50 10.11 -10.71
N PHE A 163 7.26 11.03 -10.11
CA PHE A 163 8.15 11.96 -10.83
C PHE A 163 9.63 11.81 -10.50
N ASP A 164 10.00 10.78 -9.73
CA ASP A 164 11.39 10.38 -9.60
C ASP A 164 12.02 10.14 -10.99
N GLU A 165 13.33 10.36 -11.11
CA GLU A 165 14.00 10.49 -12.40
C GLU A 165 15.13 9.47 -12.65
N PRO A 166 14.97 8.17 -12.30
CA PRO A 166 16.05 7.18 -12.47
C PRO A 166 16.44 6.98 -13.94
N ASN A 167 15.48 7.15 -14.87
CA ASN A 167 15.64 6.93 -16.30
C ASN A 167 15.29 8.18 -17.15
N GLY A 168 15.30 9.37 -16.53
CA GLY A 168 14.97 10.64 -17.17
C GLY A 168 13.80 11.36 -16.50
N THR A 169 13.52 12.59 -16.96
CA THR A 169 12.51 13.48 -16.38
C THR A 169 11.18 12.75 -16.19
N ARG A 170 10.68 12.69 -14.95
CA ARG A 170 9.38 12.07 -14.63
C ARG A 170 9.20 10.65 -15.17
N SER A 171 10.29 9.87 -15.18
CA SER A 171 10.23 8.44 -15.53
C SER A 171 9.49 7.64 -14.46
N GLY A 172 9.64 8.04 -13.20
CA GLY A 172 8.94 7.52 -12.04
C GLY A 172 9.57 6.25 -11.48
N SER A 173 9.27 5.99 -10.21
CA SER A 173 9.71 4.82 -9.47
C SER A 173 8.59 4.28 -8.57
N ALA A 174 8.76 3.04 -8.14
CA ALA A 174 8.00 2.49 -7.03
C ALA A 174 8.93 1.83 -6.02
N TYR A 175 8.49 1.70 -4.79
CA TYR A 175 9.29 1.23 -3.67
C TYR A 175 8.49 0.22 -2.87
N LEU A 176 9.20 -0.75 -2.30
CA LEU A 176 8.65 -1.70 -1.34
C LEU A 176 9.29 -1.49 0.01
N PHE A 177 8.48 -1.51 1.06
CA PHE A 177 8.89 -1.42 2.46
C PHE A 177 8.32 -2.58 3.26
N ASP A 178 9.06 -2.97 4.29
CA ASP A 178 8.60 -3.90 5.32
C ASP A 178 7.58 -3.18 6.24
N ALA A 179 6.39 -3.77 6.38
CA ALA A 179 5.27 -3.15 7.10
C ALA A 179 5.36 -3.26 8.62
N ASP A 180 6.30 -4.04 9.17
CA ASP A 180 6.56 -4.19 10.61
C ASP A 180 7.72 -3.28 11.07
N THR A 181 8.76 -3.13 10.24
CA THR A 181 9.98 -2.39 10.59
C THR A 181 10.10 -1.04 9.91
N GLY A 182 9.34 -0.81 8.83
CA GLY A 182 9.43 0.40 8.00
C GLY A 182 10.73 0.51 7.21
N GLN A 183 11.44 -0.60 7.01
CA GLN A 183 12.70 -0.60 6.26
C GLN A 183 12.40 -0.71 4.76
N GLN A 184 13.11 0.08 3.95
CA GLN A 184 13.05 -0.06 2.50
C GLN A 184 13.63 -1.43 2.10
N ILE A 185 12.86 -2.21 1.36
CA ILE A 185 13.27 -3.50 0.81
C ILE A 185 13.94 -3.27 -0.53
N VAL A 186 13.26 -2.57 -1.46
CA VAL A 186 13.75 -2.37 -2.82
C VAL A 186 13.10 -1.16 -3.50
N LYS A 187 13.85 -0.53 -4.41
CA LYS A 187 13.36 0.41 -5.43
C LYS A 187 13.16 -0.34 -6.75
N VAL A 188 12.00 -0.18 -7.34
CA VAL A 188 11.56 -0.82 -8.58
C VAL A 188 11.44 0.23 -9.67
N VAL A 189 12.02 -0.07 -10.82
CA VAL A 189 11.94 0.73 -12.05
C VAL A 189 11.71 -0.22 -13.24
N PRO A 190 10.98 0.19 -14.28
CA PRO A 190 10.82 -0.62 -15.48
C PRO A 190 12.11 -0.62 -16.30
N ASP A 191 12.44 -1.77 -16.91
CA ASP A 191 13.65 -1.95 -17.75
C ASP A 191 13.66 -1.06 -18.99
N ASP A 192 12.47 -0.74 -19.50
CA ASP A 192 12.22 0.15 -20.64
C ASP A 192 11.83 1.57 -20.21
N GLY A 193 11.91 1.89 -18.92
CA GLY A 193 11.51 3.18 -18.38
C GLY A 193 12.15 4.35 -19.12
N ALA A 194 11.33 5.34 -19.45
CA ALA A 194 11.68 6.51 -20.24
C ALA A 194 11.06 7.80 -19.68
N GLU A 195 11.45 8.92 -20.29
CA GLU A 195 11.01 10.25 -19.88
C GLU A 195 9.47 10.40 -20.00
N ASN A 196 8.84 10.90 -18.94
CA ASN A 196 7.40 11.12 -18.81
C ASN A 196 6.52 9.86 -18.78
N ASP A 197 7.07 8.68 -18.53
CA ASP A 197 6.25 7.46 -18.39
C ASP A 197 5.37 7.50 -17.13
N ASN A 198 5.78 8.28 -16.11
CA ASN A 198 5.09 8.43 -14.82
C ASN A 198 4.87 7.08 -14.11
N PHE A 199 5.88 6.21 -14.13
CA PHE A 199 5.83 4.93 -13.42
C PHE A 199 5.61 5.14 -11.91
N GLY A 200 4.80 4.27 -11.30
CA GLY A 200 4.40 4.43 -9.90
C GLY A 200 3.26 5.44 -9.70
N GLN A 201 2.62 5.91 -10.78
CA GLN A 201 1.39 6.72 -10.67
C GLN A 201 0.32 6.01 -9.83
N SER A 202 0.16 4.71 -10.05
CA SER A 202 -0.67 3.83 -9.24
C SER A 202 0.13 2.59 -8.88
N VAL A 203 -0.09 2.09 -7.66
CA VAL A 203 0.48 0.82 -7.20
C VAL A 203 -0.61 -0.05 -6.60
N ALA A 204 -0.45 -1.36 -6.75
CA ALA A 204 -1.22 -2.37 -6.03
C ALA A 204 -0.24 -3.46 -5.58
N VAL A 205 -0.51 -4.08 -4.44
CA VAL A 205 0.27 -5.21 -3.95
C VAL A 205 -0.67 -6.25 -3.36
N THR A 206 -0.39 -7.52 -3.60
CA THR A 206 -1.09 -8.68 -3.05
C THR A 206 -0.18 -9.88 -3.16
N ASP A 207 -0.13 -10.75 -2.14
CA ASP A 207 0.40 -12.11 -2.22
C ASP A 207 1.67 -12.27 -3.09
N GLY A 208 2.74 -11.53 -2.78
CA GLY A 208 4.02 -11.63 -3.50
C GLY A 208 4.08 -10.96 -4.88
N ILE A 209 3.04 -10.21 -5.27
CA ILE A 209 2.93 -9.52 -6.55
C ILE A 209 2.65 -8.04 -6.31
N MET A 210 3.43 -7.19 -6.98
CA MET A 210 3.20 -5.77 -7.11
C MET A 210 2.86 -5.45 -8.55
N VAL A 211 1.91 -4.54 -8.74
CA VAL A 211 1.62 -3.93 -10.02
C VAL A 211 1.85 -2.44 -9.90
N ALA A 212 2.57 -1.85 -10.85
CA ALA A 212 2.79 -0.42 -10.95
C ALA A 212 2.37 0.11 -12.32
N GLY A 213 1.55 1.17 -12.33
CA GLY A 213 1.09 1.83 -13.55
C GLY A 213 2.07 2.92 -14.00
N ALA A 214 2.26 3.01 -15.32
CA ALA A 214 2.99 4.07 -16.00
C ALA A 214 2.09 4.64 -17.10
N SER A 215 1.28 5.65 -16.78
CA SER A 215 0.24 6.13 -17.69
C SER A 215 0.76 6.87 -18.91
N GLY A 216 1.99 7.38 -18.83
CA GLY A 216 2.63 8.10 -19.94
C GLY A 216 3.45 7.19 -20.87
N ASP A 217 3.60 5.90 -20.52
CA ASP A 217 4.34 4.97 -21.35
C ASP A 217 3.76 4.88 -22.77
N ASN A 218 4.65 4.76 -23.76
CA ASN A 218 4.31 4.95 -25.17
C ASN A 218 4.69 3.80 -26.10
N ASP A 219 5.05 2.64 -25.55
CA ASP A 219 5.44 1.44 -26.31
C ASP A 219 4.40 0.98 -27.33
N ASN A 220 3.11 1.22 -27.05
CA ASN A 220 1.99 0.89 -27.92
C ASN A 220 1.30 2.11 -28.56
N GLY A 221 1.94 3.28 -28.53
CA GLY A 221 1.43 4.53 -29.09
C GLY A 221 1.53 5.69 -28.10
N PHE A 222 1.25 6.91 -28.57
CA PHE A 222 1.35 8.12 -27.72
C PHE A 222 0.51 7.99 -26.44
N ASP A 223 1.17 8.01 -25.29
CA ASP A 223 0.61 7.84 -23.94
C ASP A 223 -0.39 6.68 -23.86
N SER A 224 -0.03 5.52 -24.46
CA SER A 224 -0.86 4.32 -24.41
C SER A 224 -0.98 3.74 -22.99
N GLY A 225 0.01 4.04 -22.15
CA GLY A 225 0.17 3.54 -20.79
C GLY A 225 0.58 2.07 -20.74
N SER A 226 1.26 1.71 -19.66
CA SER A 226 1.63 0.34 -19.31
C SER A 226 1.34 0.05 -17.85
N ALA A 227 1.15 -1.24 -17.55
CA ALA A 227 1.07 -1.77 -16.19
C ALA A 227 2.11 -2.87 -16.06
N TYR A 228 3.07 -2.66 -15.17
CA TYR A 228 4.18 -3.57 -14.95
C TYR A 228 3.90 -4.42 -13.74
N VAL A 229 4.19 -5.71 -13.84
CA VAL A 229 3.98 -6.70 -12.79
C VAL A 229 5.34 -7.16 -12.30
N PHE A 230 5.58 -7.03 -11.00
CA PHE A 230 6.81 -7.44 -10.34
C PHE A 230 6.48 -8.49 -9.28
N ALA A 231 7.28 -9.54 -9.19
CA ALA A 231 7.28 -10.37 -8.01
C ALA A 231 7.96 -9.57 -6.87
N THR A 232 7.29 -9.39 -5.73
CA THR A 232 7.79 -8.60 -4.59
C THR A 232 8.74 -9.37 -3.69
N GLY A 233 9.17 -10.57 -4.10
CA GLY A 233 10.18 -11.31 -3.35
C GLY A 233 9.72 -11.80 -1.98
N THR A 234 8.41 -12.00 -1.76
CA THR A 234 8.03 -13.27 -1.13
C THR A 234 7.95 -14.30 -2.24
N ASN A 235 9.09 -14.59 -2.87
CA ASN A 235 9.32 -15.94 -3.36
C ASN A 235 9.31 -16.78 -2.08
N THR A 236 8.11 -17.10 -1.57
CA THR A 236 7.98 -18.34 -0.82
C THR A 236 8.24 -19.35 -1.91
N CYS A 237 9.50 -19.69 -2.07
CA CYS A 237 9.83 -21.03 -2.43
C CYS A 237 8.92 -21.87 -1.54
N ILE A 238 7.87 -22.45 -2.14
CA ILE A 238 6.72 -22.98 -1.41
C ILE A 238 7.16 -24.10 -0.46
N ALA A 239 8.39 -24.57 -0.65
CA ALA A 239 9.06 -25.54 0.16
C ALA A 239 10.28 -24.99 0.93
N ASP A 240 10.41 -23.67 1.11
CA ASP A 240 11.32 -23.06 2.08
C ASP A 240 10.75 -23.30 3.50
N LEU A 241 11.19 -24.40 4.09
CA LEU A 241 10.74 -24.89 5.38
C LEU A 241 11.56 -24.31 6.53
N ASP A 242 12.75 -23.74 6.27
CA ASP A 242 13.58 -23.11 7.31
C ASP A 242 13.51 -21.57 7.34
N GLY A 243 12.87 -20.98 6.34
CA GLY A 243 12.56 -19.56 6.21
C GLY A 243 13.76 -18.71 5.79
N ASP A 244 14.75 -19.29 5.12
CA ASP A 244 15.96 -18.58 4.68
C ASP A 244 15.86 -17.94 3.29
N GLY A 245 14.76 -18.20 2.57
CA GLY A 245 14.41 -17.57 1.30
C GLY A 245 14.80 -18.39 0.06
N ASP A 246 15.35 -19.59 0.20
CA ASP A 246 15.55 -20.54 -0.91
C ASP A 246 14.96 -21.93 -0.62
N THR A 247 14.68 -22.73 -1.67
CA THR A 247 14.39 -24.17 -1.51
C THR A 247 15.65 -24.96 -1.85
N ASP A 248 16.33 -25.49 -0.84
CA ASP A 248 17.62 -26.15 -0.99
C ASP A 248 17.72 -27.52 -0.26
N GLN A 249 18.94 -27.98 0.04
CA GLN A 249 19.13 -29.25 0.76
C GLN A 249 18.62 -29.21 2.21
N ALA A 250 18.61 -28.04 2.86
CA ALA A 250 18.13 -27.84 4.22
C ALA A 250 16.64 -28.14 4.31
N ASP A 251 15.85 -27.61 3.37
CA ASP A 251 14.40 -27.86 3.31
C ASP A 251 14.07 -29.30 3.01
N LEU A 252 14.80 -29.92 2.07
CA LEU A 252 14.65 -31.35 1.82
C LEU A 252 14.94 -32.15 3.10
N GLY A 253 15.90 -31.71 3.90
CA GLY A 253 16.20 -32.28 5.21
C GLY A 253 15.04 -32.15 6.20
N LEU A 254 14.41 -30.98 6.27
CA LEU A 254 13.24 -30.71 7.12
C LEU A 254 12.02 -31.52 6.71
N LEU A 255 11.70 -31.55 5.41
CA LEU A 255 10.58 -32.34 4.90
C LEU A 255 10.76 -33.83 5.21
N LEU A 256 11.97 -34.37 4.97
CA LEU A 256 12.26 -35.78 5.26
C LEU A 256 12.26 -36.10 6.77
N ALA A 257 12.51 -35.12 7.64
CA ALA A 257 12.42 -35.32 9.09
C ALA A 257 10.97 -35.53 9.55
N GLU A 258 10.03 -34.86 8.89
CA GLU A 258 8.59 -34.91 9.19
C GLU A 258 7.84 -35.98 8.38
N TYR A 259 8.50 -36.64 7.42
CA TYR A 259 7.89 -37.63 6.53
C TYR A 259 7.13 -38.73 7.30
N GLY A 260 5.81 -38.76 7.09
CA GLY A 260 4.88 -39.69 7.72
C GLY A 260 4.57 -39.45 9.20
N ASN A 261 4.97 -38.31 9.79
CA ASN A 261 4.83 -38.04 11.24
C ASN A 261 4.31 -36.64 11.63
N GLY A 262 4.09 -35.69 10.70
CA GLY A 262 3.60 -34.36 11.07
C GLY A 262 3.15 -33.48 9.90
N ALA A 263 2.62 -32.29 10.22
CA ALA A 263 2.24 -31.23 9.26
C ALA A 263 3.37 -30.22 9.00
N GLY A 264 4.55 -30.43 9.60
CA GLY A 264 5.67 -29.48 9.49
C GLY A 264 6.29 -29.40 8.10
N GLY A 265 6.07 -30.42 7.24
CA GLY A 265 6.39 -30.40 5.83
C GLY A 265 5.17 -30.70 4.94
N ASP A 266 3.96 -30.48 5.45
CA ASP A 266 2.70 -30.61 4.70
C ASP A 266 2.53 -29.36 3.83
N LEU A 267 2.99 -29.47 2.59
CA LEU A 267 3.03 -28.41 1.59
C LEU A 267 1.73 -28.33 0.79
N ASP A 268 0.95 -29.41 0.70
CA ASP A 268 -0.33 -29.43 -0.01
C ASP A 268 -1.57 -29.24 0.90
N GLY A 269 -1.35 -29.23 2.21
CA GLY A 269 -2.35 -28.94 3.24
C GLY A 269 -3.33 -30.08 3.51
N ASP A 270 -2.98 -31.31 3.15
CA ASP A 270 -3.85 -32.48 3.35
C ASP A 270 -3.77 -33.10 4.74
N GLY A 271 -2.81 -32.63 5.56
CA GLY A 271 -2.62 -32.99 6.95
C GLY A 271 -1.51 -34.00 7.22
N ASP A 272 -0.86 -34.56 6.20
CA ASP A 272 0.20 -35.56 6.33
C ASP A 272 1.41 -35.21 5.42
N THR A 273 2.63 -35.10 5.96
CA THR A 273 3.84 -34.99 5.09
C THR A 273 4.15 -36.31 4.38
N ASP A 274 3.98 -36.37 3.06
CA ASP A 274 4.16 -37.56 2.24
C ASP A 274 4.89 -37.33 0.88
N GLN A 275 4.75 -38.28 -0.05
CA GLN A 275 5.39 -38.20 -1.36
C GLN A 275 4.88 -37.03 -2.23
N ALA A 276 3.67 -36.52 -1.97
CA ALA A 276 3.09 -35.36 -2.64
C ALA A 276 3.88 -34.09 -2.27
N ASP A 277 4.14 -33.88 -0.99
CA ASP A 277 4.95 -32.77 -0.49
C ASP A 277 6.39 -32.85 -0.96
N LEU A 278 6.98 -34.05 -0.94
CA LEU A 278 8.31 -34.25 -1.52
C LEU A 278 8.32 -33.89 -3.01
N GLY A 279 7.23 -34.18 -3.73
CA GLY A 279 7.05 -33.79 -5.12
C GLY A 279 6.99 -32.27 -5.31
N LEU A 280 6.28 -31.57 -4.43
CA LEU A 280 6.18 -30.10 -4.42
C LEU A 280 7.54 -29.48 -4.14
N LEU A 281 8.25 -29.94 -3.11
CA LEU A 281 9.60 -29.46 -2.79
C LEU A 281 10.57 -29.68 -3.96
N LEU A 282 10.56 -30.87 -4.56
CA LEU A 282 11.45 -31.14 -5.69
C LEU A 282 11.09 -30.33 -6.95
N SER A 283 9.83 -29.94 -7.10
CA SER A 283 9.41 -29.06 -8.20
C SER A 283 9.86 -27.61 -8.00
N ASP A 284 10.12 -27.25 -6.75
CA ASP A 284 10.53 -25.92 -6.30
C ASP A 284 12.03 -25.84 -5.98
N TYR A 285 12.77 -26.95 -6.16
CA TYR A 285 14.17 -27.08 -5.79
C TYR A 285 15.09 -26.14 -6.56
N ASN A 286 15.90 -25.35 -5.86
CA ASN A 286 16.64 -24.18 -6.36
C ASN A 286 15.75 -22.99 -6.75
N CYS A 287 14.63 -22.80 -6.07
CA CYS A 287 13.98 -21.50 -5.99
C CYS A 287 14.86 -20.55 -5.17
N PHE A 288 14.98 -19.29 -5.61
CA PHE A 288 15.77 -18.21 -4.98
C PHE A 288 15.07 -16.87 -5.21
#